data_AF-A0A2N0UYW2-F1
#
_entry.id   AF-A0A2N0UYW2-F1
#
_cell.length_a   1.000
_cell.length_b   1.000
_cell.length_c   1.000
_cell.angle_alpha   90.00
_cell.angle_beta   90.00
_cell.angle_gamma   90.00
#
_symmetry.space_group_name_H-M   'P 1'
#
loop_
_entity.id
_entity.type
_entity.pdbx_description
1 polymer ?
#
loop_
_entity_poly.entity_id
_entity_poly.type
_entity_poly.pdbx_seq_one_letter_code
_entity_poly.pdbx_strand_id
1 'polypeptide(L)'
;MLEEKAKQFSLKTDEQKYYRPVFKEDISKTFERKIEGKTITIDTHKANTLCDNVYISDKVKLKRKELHNFDMQVRKAFDMLGEVETSGKPEICIIPPEEMRVNAIASYMPMQNILNVNSAYFSTSDLSGLQENLACPQDGLSTILHELIHWQDAKNYRAKFGSINDYFEYCDYLNKIYAPKVEKLINNGYNIEDISEYAFECLKDKAMDEVYNEYRVSKLLG
;
A
#
# COMPACT_ATOMS: atom_id res chain seq x y z
N MET A 1 -5.20 -16.20 -21.55
CA MET A 1 -6.02 -15.53 -20.51
C MET A 1 -5.21 -14.93 -19.34
N LEU A 2 -4.09 -15.50 -18.87
CA LEU A 2 -3.12 -14.79 -17.97
C LEU A 2 -2.10 -13.94 -18.77
N GLU A 3 -1.68 -14.42 -19.94
CA GLU A 3 -0.75 -13.71 -20.83
C GLU A 3 -1.37 -12.47 -21.53
N GLU A 4 -2.69 -12.36 -21.58
CA GLU A 4 -3.37 -11.24 -22.27
C GLU A 4 -3.55 -10.01 -21.38
N LYS A 5 -3.57 -10.15 -20.04
CA LYS A 5 -3.63 -9.02 -19.11
C LYS A 5 -2.25 -8.44 -18.77
N ALA A 6 -1.19 -9.24 -18.89
CA ALA A 6 0.20 -8.76 -18.75
C ALA A 6 0.65 -7.84 -19.91
N LYS A 7 -0.08 -7.81 -21.03
CA LYS A 7 0.25 -6.98 -22.21
C LYS A 7 -0.12 -5.50 -22.08
N GLN A 8 -0.78 -5.07 -21.00
CA GLN A 8 -1.09 -3.65 -20.79
C GLN A 8 0.11 -2.80 -20.34
N PHE A 9 1.24 -3.41 -19.96
CA PHE A 9 2.43 -2.71 -19.49
C PHE A 9 3.53 -2.69 -20.56
N SER A 10 3.34 -1.85 -21.58
CA SER A 10 4.40 -1.50 -22.55
C SER A 10 5.21 -0.32 -22.01
N LEU A 11 6.46 -0.59 -21.61
CA LEU A 11 7.42 0.43 -21.20
C LEU A 11 7.92 1.21 -22.43
N LYS A 12 7.44 2.45 -22.62
CA LYS A 12 8.05 3.39 -23.56
C LYS A 12 9.40 3.87 -23.02
N THR A 13 10.47 3.46 -23.70
CA THR A 13 11.84 3.83 -23.37
C THR A 13 12.28 4.96 -24.29
N ASP A 14 12.14 6.21 -23.82
CA ASP A 14 12.78 7.37 -24.45
C ASP A 14 13.74 8.06 -23.46
N GLU A 15 14.81 8.59 -24.03
CA GLU A 15 16.04 9.15 -23.44
C GLU A 15 15.83 10.06 -22.21
N GLN A 16 15.79 9.48 -21.00
CA GLN A 16 15.75 10.26 -19.74
C GLN A 16 16.66 9.66 -18.66
N LYS A 17 17.21 10.54 -17.80
CA LYS A 17 18.11 10.18 -16.69
C LYS A 17 17.33 9.44 -15.59
N TYR A 18 17.41 8.11 -15.58
CA TYR A 18 16.94 7.27 -14.48
C TYR A 18 17.63 7.61 -13.16
N TYR A 19 16.96 7.36 -12.03
CA TYR A 19 17.56 7.37 -10.71
C TYR A 19 18.75 6.42 -10.72
N ARG A 20 19.89 6.93 -10.24
CA ARG A 20 21.05 6.13 -9.87
C ARG A 20 21.23 6.35 -8.37
N PRO A 21 21.42 5.29 -7.57
CA PRO A 21 21.80 5.43 -6.18
C PRO A 21 22.99 6.41 -6.09
N VAL A 22 22.88 7.48 -5.31
CA VAL A 22 24.02 8.37 -5.10
C VAL A 22 24.87 7.75 -4.00
N PHE A 23 26.01 7.22 -4.40
CA PHE A 23 27.09 6.69 -3.58
C PHE A 23 27.51 7.65 -2.47
N LYS A 24 26.85 7.56 -1.32
CA LYS A 24 27.43 7.82 0.00
C LYS A 24 26.70 6.88 0.94
N GLU A 25 27.28 5.68 1.04
CA GLU A 25 26.81 4.53 1.82
C GLU A 25 25.46 3.98 1.31
N ASP A 26 25.51 3.13 0.28
CA ASP A 26 24.36 2.34 -0.14
C ASP A 26 23.89 1.48 1.04
N ILE A 27 22.86 1.93 1.76
CA ILE A 27 22.18 1.11 2.76
C ILE A 27 21.37 0.08 1.96
N SER A 28 22.03 -1.02 1.63
CA SER A 28 21.39 -2.20 1.06
C SER A 28 20.59 -2.90 2.15
N LYS A 29 19.37 -3.30 1.83
CA LYS A 29 18.55 -4.15 2.71
C LYS A 29 17.96 -5.29 1.90
N THR A 30 18.02 -6.48 2.45
CA THR A 30 17.35 -7.64 1.88
C THR A 30 16.07 -7.89 2.65
N PHE A 31 14.95 -7.93 1.93
CA PHE A 31 13.66 -8.30 2.48
C PHE A 31 13.36 -9.76 2.15
N GLU A 32 12.91 -10.50 3.16
CA GLU A 32 12.43 -11.87 3.00
C GLU A 32 10.91 -11.91 3.07
N ARG A 33 10.31 -12.56 2.08
CA ARG A 33 8.86 -12.72 2.02
C ARG A 33 8.51 -14.19 1.81
N LYS A 34 7.61 -14.71 2.63
CA LYS A 34 7.05 -16.05 2.44
C LYS A 34 5.78 -15.93 1.63
N ILE A 35 5.75 -16.55 0.46
CA ILE A 35 4.61 -16.56 -0.46
C ILE A 35 4.41 -18.01 -0.89
N GLU A 36 3.21 -18.56 -0.67
CA GLU A 36 2.86 -19.95 -1.06
C GLU A 36 3.87 -21.00 -0.57
N GLY A 37 4.39 -20.82 0.65
CA GLY A 37 5.40 -21.72 1.23
C GLY A 37 6.82 -21.57 0.66
N LYS A 38 7.06 -20.65 -0.27
CA LYS A 38 8.39 -20.31 -0.78
C LYS A 38 8.87 -18.97 -0.22
N THR A 39 10.11 -18.93 0.25
CA THR A 39 10.77 -17.66 0.58
C THR A 39 11.27 -17.03 -0.72
N ILE A 40 10.88 -15.78 -0.96
CA ILE A 40 11.51 -14.91 -1.94
C ILE A 40 12.39 -13.90 -1.22
N THR A 41 13.49 -13.54 -1.87
CA THR A 41 14.47 -12.58 -1.40
C THR A 41 14.41 -11.38 -2.34
N ILE A 42 14.27 -10.20 -1.76
CA ILE A 42 14.20 -8.93 -2.48
C ILE A 42 15.37 -8.09 -2.02
N ASP A 43 16.38 -8.00 -2.87
CA ASP A 43 17.55 -7.15 -2.64
C ASP A 43 17.22 -5.72 -3.06
N THR A 44 17.43 -4.79 -2.14
CA THR A 44 17.05 -3.39 -2.31
C THR A 44 18.19 -2.46 -1.93
N HIS A 45 18.12 -1.25 -2.48
CA HIS A 45 18.91 -0.11 -2.05
C HIS A 45 18.00 0.99 -1.50
N LYS A 46 18.46 1.69 -0.47
CA LYS A 46 17.73 2.81 0.11
C LYS A 46 17.63 3.98 -0.89
N ALA A 47 16.48 4.64 -0.92
CA ALA A 47 16.21 5.78 -1.78
C ALA A 47 16.82 7.10 -1.25
N ASN A 48 18.08 7.08 -0.78
CA ASN A 48 18.87 8.23 -0.31
C ASN A 48 18.12 9.21 0.64
N THR A 49 18.66 10.42 0.87
CA THR A 49 18.13 11.43 1.82
C THR A 49 16.77 12.04 1.43
N LEU A 50 16.17 11.65 0.31
CA LEU A 50 14.88 12.19 -0.11
C LEU A 50 13.73 11.52 0.66
N CYS A 51 13.90 10.23 1.01
CA CYS A 51 12.85 9.38 1.53
C CYS A 51 13.42 8.42 2.59
N ASP A 52 13.41 8.82 3.87
CA ASP A 52 14.15 8.13 4.94
C ASP A 52 13.76 6.66 5.17
N ASN A 53 12.59 6.23 4.71
CA ASN A 53 12.07 4.87 4.90
C ASN A 53 11.79 4.12 3.59
N VAL A 54 12.25 4.62 2.43
CA VAL A 54 11.98 3.99 1.12
C VAL A 54 13.18 3.17 0.65
N TYR A 55 12.90 1.94 0.25
CA TYR A 55 13.82 0.96 -0.32
C TYR A 55 13.31 0.57 -1.71
N ILE A 56 14.22 0.44 -2.66
CA ILE A 56 13.89 0.17 -4.07
C ILE A 56 14.58 -1.14 -4.44
N SER A 57 13.82 -2.12 -4.94
CA SER A 57 14.36 -3.37 -5.49
C SER A 57 15.36 -3.07 -6.60
N ASP A 58 16.48 -3.80 -6.64
CA ASP A 58 17.52 -3.64 -7.66
C ASP A 58 17.01 -3.92 -9.09
N LYS A 59 15.83 -4.55 -9.21
CA LYS A 59 15.14 -4.81 -10.48
C LYS A 59 14.28 -3.64 -10.95
N VAL A 60 14.05 -2.64 -10.10
CA VAL A 60 13.21 -1.48 -10.41
C VAL A 60 14.06 -0.31 -10.87
N LYS A 61 13.62 0.36 -11.95
CA LYS A 61 14.19 1.62 -12.43
C LYS A 61 13.15 2.71 -12.34
N LEU A 62 13.36 3.68 -11.45
CA LEU A 62 12.52 4.87 -11.33
C LEU A 62 13.26 6.12 -11.76
N LYS A 63 12.54 7.16 -12.17
CA LYS A 63 13.09 8.51 -12.34
C LYS A 63 13.07 9.23 -11.00
N ARG A 64 14.03 10.14 -10.80
CA ARG A 64 14.10 10.95 -9.56
C ARG A 64 12.80 11.74 -9.30
N LYS A 65 12.15 12.23 -10.35
CA LYS A 65 10.87 12.96 -10.26
C LYS A 65 9.73 12.06 -9.77
N GLU A 66 9.68 10.82 -10.24
CA GLU A 66 8.67 9.82 -9.84
C GLU A 66 8.80 9.50 -8.34
N LEU A 67 10.03 9.23 -7.89
CA LEU A 67 10.33 8.99 -6.48
C LEU A 67 9.96 10.19 -5.58
N HIS A 68 10.32 11.41 -6.01
CA HIS A 68 9.98 12.62 -5.25
C HIS A 68 8.47 12.85 -5.16
N ASN A 69 7.74 12.67 -6.26
CA ASN A 69 6.29 12.79 -6.26
C ASN A 69 5.63 11.78 -5.33
N PHE A 70 6.12 10.53 -5.32
CA PHE A 70 5.62 9.49 -4.42
C PHE A 70 5.89 9.82 -2.95
N ASP A 71 7.09 10.32 -2.61
CA ASP A 71 7.39 10.74 -1.25
C ASP A 71 6.49 11.90 -0.77
N MET A 72 6.22 12.89 -1.63
CA MET A 72 5.23 13.94 -1.30
C MET A 72 3.83 13.36 -1.06
N GLN A 73 3.43 12.36 -1.84
CA GLN A 73 2.14 11.69 -1.70
C GLN A 73 2.04 10.91 -0.39
N VAL A 74 3.07 10.14 -0.04
CA VAL A 74 3.17 9.41 1.23
C VAL A 74 3.13 10.37 2.42
N ARG A 75 3.86 11.49 2.36
CA ARG A 75 3.82 12.52 3.42
C ARG A 75 2.42 13.09 3.59
N LYS A 76 1.76 13.46 2.49
CA LYS A 76 0.39 13.95 2.52
C LYS A 76 -0.56 12.92 3.14
N ALA A 77 -0.41 11.63 2.82
CA ALA A 77 -1.23 10.58 3.41
C ALA A 77 -0.99 10.45 4.93
N PHE A 78 0.26 10.51 5.40
CA PHE A 78 0.52 10.57 6.85
C PHE A 78 -0.08 11.81 7.52
N ASP A 79 0.02 12.98 6.89
CA ASP A 79 -0.58 14.22 7.41
C ASP A 79 -2.11 14.09 7.54
N MET A 80 -2.78 13.48 6.55
CA MET A 80 -4.21 13.19 6.58
C MET A 80 -4.61 12.24 7.72
N LEU A 81 -3.71 11.33 8.10
CA LEU A 81 -3.90 10.41 9.23
C LEU A 81 -3.53 11.04 10.58
N GLY A 82 -3.03 12.28 10.61
CA GLY A 82 -2.55 12.95 11.82
C GLY A 82 -1.19 12.43 12.31
N GLU A 83 -0.41 11.79 11.44
CA GLU A 83 0.78 11.00 11.78
C GLU A 83 2.08 11.80 11.55
N VAL A 84 2.27 12.80 12.42
CA VAL A 84 3.40 13.76 12.37
C VAL A 84 4.72 13.18 12.88
N GLU A 85 4.69 12.15 13.72
CA GLU A 85 5.90 11.52 14.25
C GLU A 85 6.59 10.65 13.18
N THR A 86 7.91 10.57 13.22
CA THR A 86 8.69 9.70 12.31
C THR A 86 8.83 8.27 12.83
N SER A 87 8.65 8.07 14.14
CA SER A 87 8.82 6.77 14.80
C SER A 87 7.69 5.80 14.45
N GLY A 88 8.02 4.53 14.22
CA GLY A 88 7.06 3.46 13.99
C GLY A 88 6.40 3.45 12.59
N LYS A 89 6.73 4.40 11.72
CA LYS A 89 6.33 4.39 10.30
C LYS A 89 6.81 3.10 9.60
N PRO A 90 6.06 2.59 8.61
CA PRO A 90 6.47 1.39 7.91
C PRO A 90 7.69 1.67 7.04
N GLU A 91 8.51 0.66 6.82
CA GLU A 91 9.44 0.69 5.70
C GLU A 91 8.65 0.52 4.42
N ILE A 92 9.02 1.27 3.38
CA ILE A 92 8.35 1.22 2.08
C ILE A 92 9.28 0.50 1.11
N CYS A 93 8.83 -0.59 0.53
CA CYS A 93 9.59 -1.39 -0.41
C CYS A 93 8.96 -1.30 -1.81
N ILE A 94 9.64 -0.65 -2.75
CA ILE A 94 9.20 -0.54 -4.14
C ILE A 94 9.74 -1.74 -4.92
N ILE A 95 8.82 -2.54 -5.46
CA ILE A 95 9.11 -3.85 -6.05
C ILE A 95 8.43 -3.98 -7.42
N PRO A 96 9.00 -4.75 -8.37
CA PRO A 96 8.34 -5.00 -9.65
C PRO A 96 7.15 -5.96 -9.48
N PRO A 97 6.19 -5.98 -10.44
CA PRO A 97 5.01 -6.84 -10.38
C PRO A 97 5.31 -8.31 -10.07
N GLU A 98 6.42 -8.85 -10.60
CA GLU A 98 6.83 -10.25 -10.44
C GLU A 98 7.25 -10.59 -9.00
N GLU A 99 7.75 -9.60 -8.25
CA GLU A 99 8.10 -9.76 -6.82
C GLU A 99 6.91 -9.47 -5.92
N MET A 100 5.93 -8.71 -6.39
CA MET A 100 4.70 -8.45 -5.65
C MET A 100 3.82 -9.71 -5.54
N ARG A 101 3.70 -10.48 -6.63
CA ARG A 101 2.96 -11.77 -6.76
C ARG A 101 1.48 -11.75 -6.38
N VAL A 102 0.96 -10.62 -5.96
CA VAL A 102 -0.46 -10.31 -5.82
C VAL A 102 -0.77 -9.23 -6.84
N ASN A 103 -1.96 -9.29 -7.45
CA ASN A 103 -2.40 -8.28 -8.40
C ASN A 103 -2.91 -7.04 -7.64
N ALA A 104 -2.01 -6.36 -6.94
CA ALA A 104 -2.30 -5.15 -6.17
C ALA A 104 -1.27 -4.06 -6.49
N ILE A 105 -1.69 -2.81 -6.34
CA ILE A 105 -0.84 -1.63 -6.52
C ILE A 105 0.08 -1.44 -5.33
N ALA A 106 -0.45 -1.63 -4.13
CA ALA A 106 0.29 -1.60 -2.88
C ALA A 106 -0.26 -2.67 -1.94
N SER A 107 0.51 -3.04 -0.92
CA SER A 107 0.07 -3.97 0.13
C SER A 107 0.93 -3.80 1.37
N TYR A 108 0.28 -3.46 2.48
CA TYR A 108 0.92 -3.38 3.78
C TYR A 108 0.95 -4.75 4.48
N MET A 109 2.12 -5.08 5.03
CA MET A 109 2.39 -6.31 5.77
C MET A 109 2.51 -6.01 7.27
N PRO A 110 1.46 -6.23 8.08
CA PRO A 110 1.43 -5.81 9.47
C PRO A 110 2.47 -6.49 10.37
N MET A 111 2.78 -7.76 10.10
CA MET A 111 3.78 -8.54 10.87
C MET A 111 5.20 -8.02 10.69
N GLN A 112 5.51 -7.48 9.51
CA GLN A 112 6.85 -6.99 9.16
C GLN A 112 6.96 -5.46 9.23
N ASN A 113 5.82 -4.76 9.34
CA ASN A 113 5.72 -3.31 9.25
C ASN A 113 6.30 -2.76 7.92
N ILE A 114 5.94 -3.40 6.80
CA ILE A 114 6.42 -3.04 5.46
C ILE A 114 5.23 -2.71 4.56
N LEU A 115 5.29 -1.56 3.90
CA LEU A 115 4.41 -1.19 2.79
C LEU A 115 5.08 -1.55 1.47
N ASN A 116 4.58 -2.57 0.78
CA ASN A 116 5.05 -2.90 -0.57
C ASN A 116 4.32 -2.02 -1.59
N VAL A 117 5.04 -1.49 -2.56
CA VAL A 117 4.49 -0.69 -3.66
C VAL A 117 4.95 -1.27 -4.99
N ASN A 118 4.00 -1.60 -5.85
CA ASN A 118 4.25 -2.10 -7.18
C ASN A 118 4.88 -0.99 -8.04
N SER A 119 5.99 -1.25 -8.72
CA SER A 119 6.62 -0.26 -9.59
C SER A 119 5.73 0.15 -10.78
N ALA A 120 4.72 -0.65 -11.11
CA ALA A 120 3.68 -0.29 -12.08
C ALA A 120 2.94 1.01 -11.69
N TYR A 121 2.85 1.33 -10.40
CA TYR A 121 2.29 2.58 -9.87
C TYR A 121 2.94 3.82 -10.50
N PHE A 122 4.23 3.74 -10.86
CA PHE A 122 4.98 4.87 -11.41
C PHE A 122 4.94 4.93 -12.94
N SER A 123 4.45 3.88 -13.58
CA SER A 123 4.56 3.68 -15.03
C SER A 123 3.38 4.26 -15.81
N THR A 124 2.27 4.60 -15.14
CA THR A 124 1.07 5.16 -15.76
C THR A 124 0.83 6.57 -15.26
N SER A 125 0.44 7.48 -16.16
CA SER A 125 -0.03 8.82 -15.78
C SER A 125 -1.47 8.79 -15.25
N ASP A 126 -2.17 7.68 -15.46
CA ASP A 126 -3.53 7.43 -15.02
C ASP A 126 -3.55 6.13 -14.22
N LEU A 127 -3.82 6.24 -12.93
CA LEU A 127 -3.92 5.10 -12.00
C LEU A 127 -5.34 4.53 -11.94
N SER A 128 -6.34 5.22 -12.50
CA SER A 128 -7.75 4.88 -12.32
C SER A 128 -8.08 3.46 -12.75
N GLY A 129 -7.53 2.98 -13.88
CA GLY A 129 -7.73 1.59 -14.31
C GLY A 129 -7.10 0.53 -13.40
N LEU A 130 -6.12 0.90 -12.56
CA LEU A 130 -5.53 -0.02 -11.58
C LEU A 130 -6.29 -0.01 -10.24
N GLN A 131 -6.97 1.10 -9.92
CA GLN A 131 -7.69 1.29 -8.65
C GLN A 131 -9.20 1.46 -8.83
N GLU A 132 -9.76 1.12 -10.00
CA GLU A 132 -11.15 1.41 -10.41
C GLU A 132 -12.21 0.93 -9.42
N ASN A 133 -11.94 -0.20 -8.76
CA ASN A 133 -12.85 -0.84 -7.82
C ASN A 133 -12.65 -0.39 -6.37
N LEU A 134 -11.73 0.54 -6.11
CA LEU A 134 -11.41 1.09 -4.79
C LEU A 134 -12.08 2.45 -4.57
N ALA A 135 -12.15 2.90 -3.33
CA ALA A 135 -12.70 4.19 -2.96
C ALA A 135 -11.90 5.33 -3.59
N CYS A 136 -12.58 6.37 -4.09
CA CYS A 136 -11.93 7.53 -4.73
C CYS A 136 -10.91 7.14 -5.84
N PRO A 137 -11.29 6.33 -6.83
CA PRO A 137 -10.37 5.73 -7.80
C PRO A 137 -9.71 6.73 -8.77
N GLN A 138 -10.15 7.98 -8.77
CA GLN A 138 -9.54 9.09 -9.50
C GLN A 138 -8.35 9.74 -8.76
N ASP A 139 -8.21 9.52 -7.45
CA ASP A 139 -7.13 10.11 -6.66
C ASP A 139 -5.97 9.12 -6.51
N GLY A 140 -4.80 9.44 -7.04
CA GLY A 140 -3.61 8.58 -6.96
C GLY A 140 -3.09 8.30 -5.54
N LEU A 141 -3.61 9.00 -4.54
CA LEU A 141 -3.37 8.74 -3.12
C LEU A 141 -4.22 7.62 -2.55
N SER A 142 -5.34 7.25 -3.19
CA SER A 142 -6.34 6.35 -2.63
C SER A 142 -5.73 5.05 -2.10
N THR A 143 -5.04 4.28 -2.96
CA THR A 143 -4.43 3.01 -2.55
C THR A 143 -3.38 3.20 -1.46
N ILE A 144 -2.51 4.20 -1.58
CA ILE A 144 -1.47 4.44 -0.57
C ILE A 144 -2.09 4.82 0.78
N LEU A 145 -3.14 5.66 0.77
CA LEU A 145 -3.87 6.04 1.97
C LEU A 145 -4.57 4.82 2.59
N HIS A 146 -5.21 3.97 1.78
CA HIS A 146 -5.81 2.72 2.23
C HIS A 146 -4.78 1.86 2.99
N GLU A 147 -3.62 1.60 2.39
CA GLU A 147 -2.58 0.79 3.03
C GLU A 147 -1.98 1.45 4.28
N LEU A 148 -1.90 2.79 4.32
CA LEU A 148 -1.44 3.51 5.50
C LEU A 148 -2.50 3.54 6.62
N ILE A 149 -3.78 3.41 6.30
CA ILE A 149 -4.83 3.17 7.30
C ILE A 149 -4.64 1.79 7.94
N HIS A 150 -4.35 0.75 7.15
CA HIS A 150 -3.95 -0.57 7.68
C HIS A 150 -2.71 -0.48 8.58
N TRP A 151 -1.72 0.33 8.21
CA TRP A 151 -0.57 0.60 9.07
C TRP A 151 -0.96 1.30 10.38
N GLN A 152 -1.83 2.31 10.35
CA GLN A 152 -2.28 3.01 11.56
C GLN A 152 -3.00 2.05 12.50
N ASP A 153 -3.82 1.14 11.97
CA ASP A 153 -4.48 0.10 12.75
C ASP A 153 -3.49 -0.87 13.38
N ALA A 154 -2.46 -1.29 12.63
CA ALA A 154 -1.39 -2.13 13.15
C ALA A 154 -0.54 -1.40 14.21
N LYS A 155 -0.30 -0.11 14.05
CA LYS A 155 0.37 0.74 15.06
C LYS A 155 -0.45 0.77 16.35
N ASN A 156 -1.76 0.98 16.25
CA ASN A 156 -2.67 0.99 17.40
C ASN A 156 -2.74 -0.37 18.09
N TYR A 157 -2.75 -1.46 17.32
CA TYR A 157 -2.64 -2.82 17.85
C TYR A 157 -1.32 -3.00 18.62
N ARG A 158 -0.19 -2.62 18.02
CA ARG A 158 1.13 -2.76 18.65
C ARG A 158 1.28 -1.97 19.94
N ALA A 159 0.69 -0.78 20.00
CA ALA A 159 0.67 0.02 21.23
C ALA A 159 -0.11 -0.68 22.36
N LYS A 160 -1.09 -1.53 22.03
CA LYS A 160 -1.95 -2.20 23.01
C LYS A 160 -1.49 -3.61 23.37
N PHE A 161 -1.00 -4.38 22.41
CA PHE A 161 -0.73 -5.81 22.55
C PHE A 161 0.72 -6.21 22.24
N GLY A 162 1.54 -5.29 21.73
CA GLY A 162 2.89 -5.59 21.25
C GLY A 162 2.90 -6.16 19.83
N SER A 163 3.95 -6.90 19.47
CA SER A 163 4.16 -7.37 18.09
C SER A 163 3.02 -8.21 17.52
N ILE A 164 2.73 -8.04 16.23
CA ILE A 164 1.76 -8.86 15.49
C ILE A 164 2.46 -10.13 15.03
N ASN A 165 2.24 -11.24 15.74
CA ASN A 165 2.89 -12.52 15.47
C ASN A 165 1.99 -13.51 14.73
N ASP A 166 0.68 -13.29 14.75
CA ASP A 166 -0.32 -14.07 14.02
C ASP A 166 -1.19 -13.12 13.20
N TYR A 167 -1.17 -13.30 11.88
CA TYR A 167 -1.93 -12.47 10.95
C TYR A 167 -3.45 -12.69 11.08
N PHE A 168 -3.88 -13.94 11.30
CA PHE A 168 -5.30 -14.26 11.38
C PHE A 168 -5.91 -13.73 12.68
N GLU A 169 -5.20 -13.87 13.81
CA GLU A 169 -5.65 -13.28 15.08
C GLU A 169 -5.75 -11.75 14.99
N TYR A 170 -4.81 -11.11 14.28
CA TYR A 170 -4.86 -9.68 14.02
C TYR A 170 -6.08 -9.28 13.18
N CYS A 171 -6.36 -9.99 12.09
CA CYS A 171 -7.56 -9.76 11.26
C CYS A 171 -8.86 -9.99 12.05
N ASP A 172 -8.93 -11.04 12.87
CA ASP A 172 -10.09 -11.31 13.74
C ASP A 172 -10.31 -10.17 14.74
N TYR A 173 -9.23 -9.64 15.31
CA TYR A 173 -9.31 -8.47 16.17
C TYR A 173 -9.84 -7.24 15.44
N LEU A 174 -9.32 -6.93 14.25
CA LEU A 174 -9.80 -5.78 13.46
C LEU A 174 -11.28 -5.93 13.11
N ASN A 175 -11.68 -7.11 12.61
CA ASN A 175 -13.07 -7.39 12.27
C ASN A 175 -13.99 -7.24 13.48
N LYS A 176 -13.58 -7.69 14.67
CA LYS A 176 -14.33 -7.52 15.90
C LYS A 176 -14.56 -6.05 16.28
N ILE A 177 -13.58 -5.17 16.05
CA ILE A 177 -13.70 -3.75 16.40
C ILE A 177 -14.40 -2.92 15.31
N TYR A 178 -14.38 -3.37 14.05
CA TYR A 178 -14.94 -2.64 12.92
C TYR A 178 -16.35 -3.09 12.53
N ALA A 179 -16.71 -4.36 12.76
CA ALA A 179 -18.08 -4.85 12.57
C ALA A 179 -19.16 -3.91 13.15
N PRO A 180 -19.13 -3.52 14.45
CA PRO A 180 -20.16 -2.63 14.99
C PRO A 180 -20.15 -1.22 14.36
N LYS A 181 -19.02 -0.76 13.80
CA LYS A 181 -18.96 0.53 13.09
C LYS A 181 -19.58 0.43 11.72
N VAL A 182 -19.29 -0.63 10.97
CA VAL A 182 -19.89 -0.91 9.66
C VAL A 182 -21.40 -1.13 9.80
N GLU A 183 -21.84 -1.93 10.76
CA GLU A 183 -23.26 -2.14 11.07
C GLU A 183 -23.98 -0.82 11.38
N LYS A 184 -23.33 0.07 12.14
CA LYS A 184 -23.87 1.40 12.43
C LYS A 184 -24.00 2.26 11.17
N LEU A 185 -23.05 2.19 10.24
CA LEU A 185 -23.15 2.90 8.95
C LEU A 185 -24.38 2.41 8.17
N ILE A 186 -24.53 1.10 8.04
CA ILE A 186 -25.67 0.48 7.33
C ILE A 186 -27.00 0.83 7.99
N ASN A 187 -27.09 0.72 9.32
CA ASN A 187 -28.30 1.05 10.08
C ASN A 187 -28.69 2.53 9.97
N ASN A 188 -27.71 3.41 9.72
CA ASN A 188 -27.95 4.83 9.45
C ASN A 188 -28.32 5.12 7.98
N GLY A 189 -28.50 4.09 7.15
CA GLY A 189 -28.87 4.21 5.74
C GLY A 189 -27.70 4.46 4.80
N TYR A 190 -26.45 4.26 5.25
CA TYR A 190 -25.28 4.39 4.38
C TYR A 190 -25.19 3.17 3.45
N ASN A 191 -25.17 3.40 2.13
CA ASN A 191 -24.97 2.34 1.15
C ASN A 191 -23.48 2.03 0.99
N ILE A 192 -23.08 0.79 1.25
CA ILE A 192 -21.67 0.37 1.15
C ILE A 192 -21.20 0.30 -0.30
N GLU A 193 -22.11 -0.03 -1.23
CA GLU A 193 -21.82 -0.06 -2.67
C GLU A 193 -21.46 1.33 -3.22
N ASP A 194 -21.94 2.40 -2.59
CA ASP A 194 -21.59 3.78 -2.97
C ASP A 194 -20.14 4.15 -2.58
N ILE A 195 -19.48 3.34 -1.73
CA ILE A 195 -18.07 3.55 -1.36
C ILE A 195 -17.17 3.04 -2.49
N SER A 196 -17.31 1.76 -2.82
CA SER A 196 -16.57 1.06 -3.86
C SER A 196 -17.11 -0.36 -4.07
N GLU A 197 -16.85 -0.95 -5.24
CA GLU A 197 -17.15 -2.38 -5.49
C GLU A 197 -16.37 -3.27 -4.53
N TYR A 198 -15.11 -2.93 -4.24
CA TYR A 198 -14.28 -3.67 -3.28
C TYR A 198 -14.90 -3.70 -1.87
N ALA A 199 -15.39 -2.55 -1.36
CA ALA A 199 -16.07 -2.50 -0.07
C ALA A 199 -17.32 -3.39 -0.05
N PHE A 200 -18.07 -3.44 -1.15
CA PHE A 200 -19.26 -4.29 -1.26
C PHE A 200 -18.91 -5.79 -1.25
N GLU A 201 -17.87 -6.21 -1.98
CA GLU A 201 -17.41 -7.61 -1.94
C GLU A 201 -16.86 -7.99 -0.55
N CYS A 202 -16.06 -7.12 0.08
CA CYS A 202 -15.56 -7.34 1.44
C CYS A 202 -16.69 -7.49 2.47
N LEU A 203 -17.80 -6.75 2.30
CA LEU A 203 -18.97 -6.90 3.16
C LEU A 203 -19.59 -8.30 3.05
N LYS A 204 -19.66 -8.88 1.85
CA LYS A 204 -20.17 -10.25 1.64
C LYS A 204 -19.27 -11.28 2.32
N ASP A 205 -17.97 -11.07 2.27
CA ASP A 205 -16.96 -11.93 2.90
C ASP A 205 -16.77 -11.67 4.40
N LYS A 206 -17.47 -10.67 4.95
CA LYS A 206 -17.37 -10.22 6.35
C LYS A 206 -15.98 -9.70 6.75
N ALA A 207 -15.22 -9.19 5.79
CA ALA A 207 -13.98 -8.44 6.01
C ALA A 207 -14.32 -6.97 6.36
N MET A 208 -14.84 -6.78 7.57
CA MET A 208 -15.36 -5.51 8.09
C MET A 208 -14.27 -4.44 8.25
N ASP A 209 -13.03 -4.85 8.46
CA ASP A 209 -11.88 -3.96 8.48
C ASP A 209 -11.64 -3.31 7.12
N GLU A 210 -11.67 -4.10 6.04
CA GLU A 210 -11.54 -3.59 4.66
C GLU A 210 -12.68 -2.66 4.27
N VAL A 211 -13.93 -3.02 4.60
CA VAL A 211 -15.10 -2.16 4.38
C VAL A 211 -14.91 -0.80 5.08
N TYR A 212 -14.43 -0.83 6.33
CA TYR A 212 -14.24 0.38 7.11
C TYR A 212 -13.02 1.19 6.65
N ASN A 213 -11.99 0.56 6.08
CA ASN A 213 -10.88 1.25 5.42
C ASN A 213 -11.35 2.04 4.22
N GLU A 214 -12.10 1.40 3.31
CA GLU A 214 -12.65 2.05 2.12
C GLU A 214 -13.55 3.23 2.51
N TYR A 215 -14.37 3.06 3.55
CA TYR A 215 -15.14 4.16 4.14
C TYR A 215 -14.23 5.31 4.62
N ARG A 216 -13.17 5.01 5.38
CA ARG A 216 -12.22 6.03 5.87
C ARG A 216 -11.51 6.76 4.73
N VAL A 217 -11.08 6.05 3.70
CA VAL A 217 -10.51 6.64 2.48
C VAL A 217 -11.51 7.60 1.85
N SER A 218 -12.77 7.18 1.66
CA SER A 218 -13.80 8.04 1.10
C SER A 218 -14.01 9.33 1.90
N LYS A 219 -13.93 9.27 3.24
CA LYS A 219 -14.09 10.46 4.11
C LYS A 219 -12.88 11.39 4.14
N LEU A 220 -11.71 10.86 3.84
CA LEU A 220 -10.46 11.64 3.84
C LEU A 220 -10.22 12.31 2.48
N LEU A 221 -10.66 11.69 1.38
CA LEU A 221 -10.44 12.18 0.02
C LEU A 221 -11.70 12.76 -0.66
N GLY A 222 -12.91 12.53 -0.12
CA GLY A 222 -14.21 12.91 -0.72
C GLY A 222 -15.18 13.56 0.23
#